data_AF-A0A0M6W8J1-F1
#
_entry.id   AF-A0A0M6W8J1-F1
#
_cell.length_a   1.000
_cell.length_b   1.000
_cell.length_c   1.000
_cell.angle_alpha   90.00
_cell.angle_beta   90.00
_cell.angle_gamma   90.00
#
_symmetry.space_group_name_H-M   'P 1'
#
loop_
_entity.id
_entity.type
_entity.pdbx_description
1 polymer ?
#
loop_
_entity_poly.entity_id
_entity_poly.type
_entity_poly.pdbx_seq_one_letter_code
_entity_poly.pdbx_strand_id
1 'polypeptide(L)'
;MSFEAVNRELREETQAISDLSDINKITTDRIAENLHLSRTTVSQYLNDILKKGDAIQIKSRPTNFINRQIFSERFFFAETNDISISSLTNKRAGSPEKCF
;
A
#
# COMPACT_ATOMS: atom_id res chain seq x y z
N MET A 1 0.27 -20.54 -6.72
CA MET A 1 0.95 -20.51 -5.41
C MET A 1 1.65 -19.17 -5.11
N SER A 2 2.11 -18.38 -6.11
CA SER A 2 2.91 -17.16 -5.82
C SER A 2 2.12 -15.85 -5.68
N PHE A 3 0.99 -15.68 -6.38
CA PHE A 3 0.17 -14.45 -6.29
C PHE A 3 -0.44 -14.24 -4.89
N GLU A 4 -1.04 -15.28 -4.31
CA GLU A 4 -1.64 -15.20 -2.98
C GLU A 4 -0.61 -14.94 -1.89
N ALA A 5 0.61 -15.47 -2.04
CA ALA A 5 1.70 -15.20 -1.11
C ALA A 5 2.08 -13.71 -1.09
N VAL A 6 2.22 -13.08 -2.26
CA VAL A 6 2.46 -11.63 -2.38
C VAL A 6 1.31 -10.82 -1.79
N ASN A 7 0.06 -11.21 -2.07
CA ASN A 7 -1.09 -10.49 -1.53
C ASN A 7 -1.19 -10.62 0.01
N ARG A 8 -0.87 -11.79 0.54
CA ARG A 8 -0.84 -12.01 2.00
C ARG A 8 0.27 -11.18 2.64
N GLU A 9 1.49 -11.23 2.11
CA GLU A 9 2.63 -10.44 2.61
C GLU A 9 2.31 -8.95 2.60
N LEU A 10 1.77 -8.43 1.49
CA LEU A 10 1.35 -7.03 1.38
C LEU A 10 0.34 -6.65 2.48
N ARG A 11 -0.61 -7.55 2.78
CA ARG A 11 -1.60 -7.33 3.84
C ARG A 11 -0.97 -7.32 5.23
N GLU A 12 -0.09 -8.27 5.51
CA GLU A 12 0.63 -8.36 6.80
C GLU A 12 1.49 -7.12 7.04
N GLU A 13 2.30 -6.73 6.05
CA GLU A 13 3.09 -5.50 6.10
C GLU A 13 2.19 -4.27 6.26
N THR A 14 1.01 -4.24 5.59
CA THR A 14 0.03 -3.14 5.74
C THR A 14 -0.61 -3.10 7.13
N GLN A 15 -0.80 -4.24 7.79
CA GLN A 15 -1.28 -4.31 9.18
C GLN A 15 -0.21 -3.95 10.20
N ALA A 16 1.07 -4.14 9.88
CA ALA A 16 2.17 -3.77 10.75
C ALA A 16 2.41 -2.25 10.80
N ILE A 17 1.91 -1.51 9.80
CA ILE A 17 2.00 -0.05 9.74
C ILE A 17 1.26 0.58 10.93
N SER A 18 1.97 1.43 11.67
CA SER A 18 1.39 2.26 12.73
C SER A 18 1.26 3.74 12.31
N ASP A 19 2.17 4.22 11.46
CA ASP A 19 2.15 5.59 10.95
C ASP A 19 2.31 5.66 9.42
N LEU A 20 1.83 6.73 8.78
CA LEU A 20 1.97 6.92 7.33
C LEU A 20 3.43 6.88 6.85
N SER A 21 4.39 7.24 7.72
CA SER A 21 5.82 7.14 7.43
C SER A 21 6.29 5.70 7.21
N ASP A 22 5.68 4.71 7.88
CA ASP A 22 6.01 3.28 7.74
C ASP A 22 5.62 2.73 6.37
N ILE A 23 4.70 3.37 5.65
CA ILE A 23 4.33 2.97 4.30
C ILE A 23 5.55 2.99 3.36
N ASN A 24 6.52 3.87 3.61
CA ASN A 24 7.75 3.93 2.82
C ASN A 24 8.66 2.70 2.99
N LYS A 25 8.36 1.82 3.96
CA LYS A 25 9.09 0.57 4.18
C LYS A 25 8.55 -0.56 3.30
N ILE A 26 7.29 -0.46 2.84
CA ILE A 26 6.62 -1.50 2.06
C ILE A 26 6.95 -1.32 0.57
N THR A 27 8.15 -1.77 0.22
CA THR A 27 8.67 -1.72 -1.15
C THR A 27 8.55 -3.07 -1.83
N THR A 28 8.59 -3.08 -3.17
CA THR A 28 8.68 -4.33 -3.94
C THR A 28 9.89 -5.16 -3.54
N ASP A 29 11.02 -4.50 -3.23
CA ASP A 29 12.26 -5.16 -2.82
C ASP A 29 12.07 -5.90 -1.48
N ARG A 30 11.47 -5.23 -0.48
CA ARG A 30 11.13 -5.83 0.82
C ARG A 30 10.28 -7.09 0.68
N ILE A 31 9.20 -7.02 -0.09
CA ILE A 31 8.28 -8.14 -0.31
C ILE A 31 8.99 -9.28 -1.07
N ALA A 32 9.85 -8.94 -2.04
CA ALA A 32 10.64 -9.91 -2.78
C ALA A 32 11.66 -10.64 -1.89
N GLU A 33 12.33 -9.93 -0.99
CA GLU A 33 13.23 -10.52 0.00
C GLU A 33 12.49 -11.47 0.95
N ASN A 34 11.36 -11.03 1.53
CA ASN A 34 10.58 -11.85 2.46
C ASN A 34 10.05 -13.13 1.82
N LEU A 35 9.66 -13.08 0.55
CA LEU A 35 9.12 -14.22 -0.18
C LEU A 35 10.19 -15.04 -0.93
N HIS A 36 11.47 -14.62 -0.87
CA HIS A 36 12.55 -15.18 -1.68
C HIS A 36 12.22 -15.25 -3.19
N LEU A 37 11.48 -14.25 -3.69
CA LEU A 37 11.06 -14.14 -5.09
C LEU A 37 11.86 -13.06 -5.81
N SER A 38 11.84 -13.11 -7.15
CA SER A 38 12.43 -12.02 -7.93
C SER A 38 11.58 -10.75 -7.83
N ARG A 39 12.24 -9.59 -7.76
CA ARG A 39 11.57 -8.27 -7.78
C ARG A 39 10.63 -8.11 -8.97
N THR A 40 11.01 -8.64 -10.13
CA THR A 40 10.20 -8.60 -11.35
C THR A 40 8.89 -9.37 -11.18
N THR A 41 8.96 -10.57 -10.62
CA THR A 41 7.78 -11.41 -10.34
C THR A 41 6.86 -10.74 -9.33
N VAL A 42 7.42 -10.22 -8.23
CA VAL A 42 6.62 -9.50 -7.22
C VAL A 42 5.99 -8.24 -7.81
N SER A 43 6.72 -7.47 -8.61
CA SER A 43 6.18 -6.28 -9.30
C SER A 43 5.04 -6.65 -10.24
N GLN A 44 5.14 -7.74 -11.00
CA GLN A 44 4.04 -8.22 -11.84
C GLN A 44 2.79 -8.54 -10.99
N TYR A 45 2.94 -9.29 -9.90
CA TYR A 45 1.82 -9.61 -9.03
C TYR A 45 1.23 -8.39 -8.32
N LEU A 46 2.06 -7.45 -7.85
CA LEU A 46 1.58 -6.20 -7.26
C LEU A 46 0.79 -5.38 -8.29
N ASN A 47 1.23 -5.32 -9.55
CA ASN A 47 0.47 -4.69 -10.62
C ASN A 47 -0.87 -5.38 -10.87
N ASP A 48 -0.93 -6.71 -10.79
CA ASP A 48 -2.20 -7.44 -10.93
C ASP A 48 -3.16 -7.15 -9.75
N ILE A 49 -2.63 -7.05 -8.52
CA ILE A 49 -3.41 -6.66 -7.33
C ILE A 49 -3.90 -5.21 -7.46
N LEU A 50 -3.07 -4.30 -7.96
CA LEU A 50 -3.45 -2.91 -8.26
C LEU A 50 -4.57 -2.82 -9.31
N LYS A 51 -4.48 -3.61 -10.38
CA LYS A 51 -5.52 -3.66 -11.42
C LYS A 51 -6.85 -4.16 -10.89
N LYS A 52 -6.83 -5.06 -9.89
CA LYS A 52 -8.04 -5.51 -9.18
C LYS A 52 -8.62 -4.45 -8.23
N GLY A 53 -7.85 -3.41 -7.90
CA GLY A 53 -8.26 -2.39 -6.93
C GLY A 53 -8.02 -2.79 -5.47
N ASP A 54 -7.33 -3.90 -5.22
CA ASP A 54 -7.04 -4.41 -3.88
C ASP A 54 -5.81 -3.75 -3.25
N ALA A 55 -4.98 -3.08 -4.06
CA ALA A 55 -3.80 -2.36 -3.62
C ALA A 55 -3.84 -0.88 -4.06
N ILE A 56 -3.00 -0.08 -3.42
CA ILE A 56 -2.72 1.30 -3.78
C ILE A 56 -1.20 1.43 -3.99
N GLN A 57 -0.82 2.00 -5.12
CA GLN A 57 0.53 2.39 -5.44
C GLN A 57 0.79 3.78 -4.90
N ILE A 58 1.88 3.93 -4.18
CA ILE A 58 2.36 5.22 -3.74
C ILE A 58 3.56 5.58 -4.59
N LYS A 59 3.39 6.64 -5.39
CA LYS A 59 4.44 7.26 -6.21
C LYS A 59 5.46 7.93 -5.30
N SER A 60 6.32 7.12 -4.71
CA SER A 60 7.52 7.51 -4.01
C SER A 60 8.74 6.96 -4.76
N ARG A 61 9.93 7.40 -4.39
CA ARG A 61 11.20 6.86 -4.91
C ARG A 61 11.95 6.30 -3.71
N PRO A 62 11.99 4.96 -3.52
CA PRO A 62 11.39 3.90 -4.32
C PRO A 62 9.86 3.82 -4.25
N THR A 63 9.22 3.18 -5.23
CA THR A 63 7.75 3.01 -5.29
C THR A 63 7.29 2.07 -4.19
N ASN A 64 6.24 2.47 -3.47
CA ASN A 64 5.66 1.69 -2.37
C ASN A 64 4.27 1.18 -2.73
N PHE A 65 3.84 0.11 -2.07
CA PHE A 65 2.53 -0.51 -2.29
C PHE A 65 1.89 -0.78 -0.93
N ILE A 66 0.57 -0.60 -0.84
CA ILE A 66 -0.19 -0.91 0.37
C ILE A 66 -1.51 -1.57 0.00
N ASN A 67 -2.05 -2.37 0.91
CA ASN A 67 -3.37 -2.93 0.73
C ASN A 67 -4.46 -1.86 0.92
N ARG A 68 -5.34 -1.70 -0.07
CA ARG A 68 -6.38 -0.66 -0.07
C ARG A 68 -7.35 -0.81 1.09
N GLN A 69 -7.81 -2.04 1.33
CA GLN A 69 -8.82 -2.34 2.33
C GLN A 69 -8.30 -2.01 3.74
N ILE A 70 -7.14 -2.58 4.10
CA ILE A 70 -6.55 -2.41 5.44
C ILE A 70 -6.15 -0.96 5.68
N PHE A 71 -5.62 -0.28 4.66
CA PHE A 71 -5.30 1.14 4.77
C PHE A 71 -6.56 2.00 4.98
N SER A 72 -7.65 1.69 4.27
CA SER A 72 -8.92 2.41 4.40
C SER A 72 -9.57 2.22 5.76
N GLU A 73 -9.46 1.02 6.34
CA GLU A 73 -9.97 0.70 7.68
C GLU A 73 -9.18 1.40 8.80
N ARG A 74 -7.87 1.59 8.63
CA ARG A 74 -7.00 2.14 9.68
C ARG A 74 -6.72 3.64 9.59
N PHE A 75 -6.61 4.18 8.37
CA PHE A 75 -6.21 5.55 8.14
C PHE A 75 -7.36 6.35 7.53
N PHE A 76 -7.62 6.16 6.24
CA PHE A 76 -8.69 6.80 5.52
C PHE A 76 -8.87 6.17 4.14
N PHE A 77 -10.07 6.32 3.57
CA PHE A 77 -10.38 5.81 2.25
C PHE A 77 -9.60 6.58 1.16
N ALA A 78 -8.81 5.85 0.38
CA ALA A 78 -8.21 6.38 -0.84
C ALA A 78 -9.14 6.11 -2.02
N GLU A 79 -9.56 7.18 -2.72
CA GLU A 79 -10.43 7.05 -3.88
C GLU A 79 -9.69 6.44 -5.08
N THR A 80 -8.39 6.72 -5.21
CA THR A 80 -7.53 6.29 -6.32
C THR A 80 -6.54 5.20 -5.89
N ASN A 81 -6.16 4.34 -6.85
CA ASN A 81 -5.13 3.32 -6.65
C ASN A 81 -3.70 3.88 -6.83
N ASP A 82 -3.57 5.17 -7.12
CA ASP A 82 -2.30 5.85 -7.30
C ASP A 82 -2.34 7.19 -6.54
N ILE A 83 -1.43 7.35 -5.58
CA ILE A 83 -1.34 8.54 -4.73
C ILE A 83 0.12 8.93 -4.48
N SER A 84 0.35 10.21 -4.21
CA SER A 84 1.67 10.74 -3.86
C SER A 84 1.79 10.95 -2.35
N ILE A 85 2.97 10.71 -1.76
CA ILE A 85 3.24 10.90 -0.32
C ILE A 85 2.92 12.34 0.15
N SER A 86 3.18 13.33 -0.70
CA SER A 86 2.86 14.74 -0.43
C SER A 86 1.37 14.99 -0.21
N SER A 87 0.50 14.20 -0.86
CA SER A 87 -0.95 14.29 -0.66
C SER A 87 -1.42 13.58 0.60
N LEU A 88 -0.69 12.55 1.07
CA LEU A 88 -0.99 11.81 2.30
C LEU A 88 -0.71 12.63 3.57
N THR A 89 0.33 13.45 3.54
CA THR A 89 0.74 14.29 4.69
C THR A 89 -0.20 15.47 4.93
N ASN A 90 -0.85 15.99 3.88
CA ASN A 90 -1.75 17.15 4.00
C ASN A 90 -3.17 16.78 4.46
N LYS A 91 -3.62 15.52 4.30
CA LYS A 91 -4.96 15.08 4.76
C LYS A 91 -5.07 14.87 6.29
N ARG A 92 -3.97 14.97 7.05
CA ARG A 92 -4.02 14.98 8.53
C ARG A 92 -4.58 16.28 9.12
N ALA A 93 -4.80 17.32 8.31
CA ALA A 93 -5.35 18.61 8.74
C ALA A 93 -6.72 18.91 8.11
N GLY A 94 -7.65 17.96 8.18
CA GLY A 94 -9.05 18.15 7.80
C GLY A 94 -9.97 17.58 8.86
N SER A 95 -10.61 18.47 9.60
CA SER A 95 -11.58 18.22 10.68
C SER A 95 -12.58 17.08 10.41
N PRO A 96 -13.16 16.48 11.47
CA PRO A 96 -14.43 15.79 11.30
C PRO A 96 -15.47 16.80 10.81
N GLU A 97 -15.84 16.73 9.53
CA GLU A 97 -17.09 17.34 9.08
C GLU A 97 -18.23 16.55 9.72
N LYS A 98 -18.56 16.93 10.95
CA LYS A 98 -19.95 16.91 11.38
C LYS A 98 -20.66 17.96 10.54
N CYS A 99 -21.31 17.54 9.47
CA CYS A 99 -22.45 18.28 8.93
C CYS A 99 -23.71 17.52 9.33
N PHE A 100 -24.49 18.24 10.14
CA PHE A 100 -25.84 17.94 10.63
C PHE A 100 -26.82 17.70 9.48
#